data_AF-A0A956BJ11-F1
#
_entry.id   AF-A0A956BJ11-F1
#
_cell.length_a   1.000
_cell.length_b   1.000
_cell.length_c   1.000
_cell.angle_alpha   90.00
_cell.angle_beta   90.00
_cell.angle_gamma   90.00
#
_symmetry.space_group_name_H-M   'P 1'
#
loop_
_entity.id
_entity.type
_entity.pdbx_description
1 polymer ?
#
loop_
_entity_poly.entity_id
_entity_poly.type
_entity_poly.pdbx_seq_one_letter_code
_entity_poly.pdbx_strand_id
1 'polypeptide(L)'
;MYTAPPRRRIRFSLTLLTLISAFTTVTLLGNPHDARADSTLGPSGPLRVVVISDLNERYGDQFYRKEVHTAVWRIRALKPHLIVITGDMVAGQRAGLDYEGMWDAFDEAIRGPLADIPILVTPGNHDASEYSAYEAERDIYRQRWDNWPSPADFEGVEILPGGDYPFHYAARVGPAVFVSLDATARGALDSEQRQ
;
A
#
# COMPACT_ATOMS: atom_id res chain seq x y z
N MET A 1 37.84 -5.11 -43.17
CA MET A 1 36.42 -5.43 -43.33
C MET A 1 35.90 -5.84 -41.96
N TYR A 2 35.22 -4.94 -41.24
CA TYR A 2 34.83 -5.14 -39.83
C TYR A 2 33.33 -5.50 -39.80
N THR A 3 33.00 -6.73 -39.40
CA THR A 3 31.62 -7.22 -39.28
C THR A 3 31.09 -6.92 -37.88
N ALA A 4 30.04 -6.10 -37.79
CA ALA A 4 29.35 -5.81 -36.53
C ALA A 4 28.60 -7.05 -35.99
N PRO A 5 28.51 -7.25 -34.66
CA PRO A 5 27.80 -8.39 -34.08
C PRO A 5 26.28 -8.17 -34.08
N PRO A 6 25.47 -9.25 -34.02
CA PRO A 6 24.03 -9.17 -34.19
C PRO A 6 23.34 -8.53 -32.98
N ARG A 7 22.45 -7.57 -33.23
CA ARG A 7 21.58 -6.98 -32.22
C ARG A 7 20.49 -7.99 -31.83
N ARG A 8 20.53 -8.51 -30.59
CA ARG A 8 19.41 -9.23 -30.00
C ARG A 8 18.24 -8.26 -29.79
N ARG A 9 17.15 -8.47 -30.52
CA ARG A 9 15.87 -7.78 -30.26
C ARG A 9 15.17 -8.51 -29.12
N ILE A 10 15.11 -7.89 -27.95
CA ILE A 10 14.23 -8.33 -26.86
C ILE A 10 12.82 -7.88 -27.26
N ARG A 11 11.91 -8.84 -27.47
CA ARG A 11 10.48 -8.57 -27.66
C ARG A 11 9.82 -8.59 -26.28
N PHE A 12 9.30 -7.46 -25.83
CA PHE A 12 8.32 -7.44 -24.74
C PHE A 12 6.94 -7.67 -25.33
N SER A 13 6.30 -8.77 -24.94
CA SER A 13 4.87 -8.99 -25.16
C SER A 13 4.18 -8.73 -23.83
N LEU A 14 3.47 -7.61 -23.74
CA LEU A 14 2.69 -7.26 -22.55
C LEU A 14 1.33 -7.95 -22.70
N THR A 15 1.17 -9.12 -22.07
CA THR A 15 -0.14 -9.72 -21.89
C THR A 15 -0.76 -9.08 -20.66
N LEU A 16 -1.88 -8.37 -20.83
CA LEU A 16 -2.69 -7.80 -19.76
C LEU A 16 -3.18 -8.95 -18.88
N LEU A 17 -2.54 -9.13 -17.72
CA LEU A 17 -2.93 -10.10 -16.71
C LEU A 17 -3.53 -9.30 -15.55
N THR A 18 -4.81 -9.52 -15.28
CA THR A 18 -5.48 -9.07 -14.06
C THR A 18 -4.65 -9.62 -12.88
N LEU A 19 -3.96 -8.74 -12.15
CA LEU A 19 -3.06 -9.14 -11.08
C LEU A 19 -3.89 -9.63 -9.90
N ILE A 20 -3.88 -10.94 -9.72
CA ILE A 20 -4.34 -11.62 -8.52
C ILE A 20 -3.48 -11.11 -7.36
N SER A 21 -4.14 -10.59 -6.31
CA SER A 21 -3.54 -10.03 -5.09
C SER A 21 -2.28 -10.80 -4.66
N ALA A 22 -1.12 -10.17 -4.78
CA ALA A 22 0.15 -10.76 -4.40
C ALA A 22 0.42 -10.49 -2.91
N PHE A 23 0.09 -11.46 -2.04
CA PHE A 23 0.56 -11.44 -0.66
C PHE A 23 2.04 -11.79 -0.62
N THR A 24 2.90 -10.77 -0.48
CA THR A 24 4.34 -10.98 -0.32
C THR A 24 4.76 -10.53 1.07
N THR A 25 5.23 -11.47 1.90
CA THR A 25 5.96 -11.12 3.12
C THR A 25 7.39 -10.76 2.72
N VAL A 26 7.77 -9.50 2.90
CA VAL A 26 9.17 -9.08 2.76
C VAL A 26 9.78 -9.12 4.16
N THR A 27 10.72 -10.05 4.37
CA THR A 27 11.57 -10.04 5.56
C THR A 27 12.87 -9.32 5.19
N LEU A 28 13.07 -8.11 5.71
CA LEU A 28 14.37 -7.44 5.62
C LEU A 28 15.27 -8.08 6.68
N LEU A 29 16.13 -9.01 6.25
CA LEU A 29 17.03 -9.74 7.13
C LEU A 29 18.12 -8.80 7.69
N GLY A 30 17.97 -8.41 8.95
CA GLY A 30 19.11 -8.27 9.86
C GLY A 30 19.65 -9.66 10.23
N ASN A 31 20.92 -9.73 10.64
CA ASN A 31 21.66 -10.97 10.90
C ASN A 31 20.83 -12.09 11.61
N PRO A 32 20.96 -13.37 11.17
CA PRO A 32 20.02 -14.46 11.50
C PRO A 32 20.11 -15.05 12.92
N HIS A 33 20.65 -14.33 13.90
CA HIS A 33 20.75 -14.81 15.28
C HIS A 33 19.84 -13.97 16.20
N ASP A 34 18.54 -14.24 16.20
CA ASP A 34 17.65 -14.18 17.37
C ASP A 34 16.16 -14.16 16.94
N ALA A 35 15.60 -15.35 16.71
CA ALA A 35 14.16 -15.52 16.60
C ALA A 35 13.58 -15.82 18.00
N ARG A 36 13.30 -14.77 18.77
CA ARG A 36 12.28 -14.80 19.83
C ARG A 36 11.23 -13.74 19.53
N ALA A 37 9.96 -14.13 19.66
CA ALA A 37 8.81 -13.29 19.42
C ALA A 37 8.66 -12.29 20.57
N ASP A 38 9.30 -11.14 20.44
CA ASP A 38 8.90 -9.91 21.11
C ASP A 38 8.28 -8.99 20.06
N SER A 39 7.14 -8.37 20.40
CA SER A 39 6.37 -7.49 19.51
C SER A 39 6.88 -6.06 19.51
N THR A 40 7.93 -5.77 20.28
CA THR A 40 8.63 -4.50 20.26
C THR A 40 9.61 -4.46 19.08
N LEU A 41 9.72 -3.31 18.41
CA LEU A 41 10.77 -3.04 17.42
C LEU A 41 12.12 -2.94 18.13
N GLY A 42 12.61 -4.08 18.66
CA GLY A 42 13.93 -4.18 19.27
C GLY A 42 15.02 -3.98 18.22
N PRO A 43 16.17 -3.39 18.58
CA PRO A 43 17.23 -3.01 17.63
C PRO A 43 17.93 -4.18 16.90
N SER A 44 17.63 -5.44 17.23
CA SER A 44 18.33 -6.63 16.70
C SER A 44 17.45 -7.64 15.97
N GLY A 45 16.12 -7.50 15.97
CA GLY A 45 15.21 -8.44 15.30
C GLY A 45 14.93 -8.08 13.83
N PRO A 46 14.65 -9.06 12.94
CA PRO A 46 14.29 -8.77 11.56
C PRO A 46 12.95 -8.02 11.48
N LEU A 47 12.89 -6.96 10.67
CA LEU A 47 11.64 -6.25 10.40
C LEU A 47 10.73 -7.13 9.52
N ARG A 48 9.57 -7.53 10.07
CA ARG A 48 8.54 -8.27 9.34
C ARG A 48 7.54 -7.27 8.75
N VAL A 49 7.55 -7.17 7.43
CA VAL A 49 6.62 -6.32 6.67
C VAL A 49 5.71 -7.20 5.84
N VAL A 50 4.41 -6.93 5.91
CA VAL A 50 3.43 -7.50 4.99
C VAL A 50 3.06 -6.43 3.98
N VAL A 51 3.12 -6.77 2.69
CA VAL A 51 2.68 -5.89 1.61
C VAL A 51 1.41 -6.47 1.00
N ILE A 52 0.40 -5.62 0.85
CA ILE A 52 -0.89 -5.94 0.21
C ILE A 52 -1.25 -4.86 -0.80
N SER A 53 -2.01 -5.23 -1.83
CA SER A 53 -2.38 -4.37 -2.94
C SER A 53 -3.60 -4.94 -3.64
N ASP A 54 -4.31 -4.10 -4.40
CA ASP A 54 -5.37 -4.53 -5.33
C ASP A 54 -6.37 -5.44 -4.61
N LEU A 55 -6.90 -4.92 -3.50
CA LEU A 55 -7.86 -5.61 -2.65
C LEU A 55 -9.28 -5.42 -3.15
N ASN A 56 -9.52 -4.35 -3.90
CA ASN A 56 -10.82 -3.97 -4.41
C ASN A 56 -11.48 -5.09 -5.22
N GLU A 57 -12.80 -5.18 -5.09
CA GLU A 57 -13.62 -5.99 -5.97
C GLU A 57 -14.08 -5.14 -7.17
N ARG A 58 -15.32 -5.28 -7.63
CA ARG A 58 -15.83 -4.49 -8.76
C ARG A 58 -16.18 -3.07 -8.32
N TYR A 59 -16.34 -2.17 -9.29
CA TYR A 59 -16.81 -0.81 -9.06
C TYR A 59 -18.11 -0.77 -8.27
N GLY A 60 -18.07 -0.16 -7.09
CA GLY A 60 -19.21 -0.03 -6.17
C GLY A 60 -19.41 -1.19 -5.21
N ASP A 61 -18.59 -2.23 -5.25
CA ASP A 61 -18.73 -3.35 -4.32
C ASP A 61 -18.42 -2.88 -2.88
N GLN A 62 -19.32 -3.22 -1.96
CA GLN A 62 -19.24 -2.92 -0.53
C GLN A 62 -19.03 -4.21 0.28
N PHE A 63 -18.31 -5.16 -0.30
CA PHE A 63 -17.93 -6.40 0.34
C PHE A 63 -16.59 -6.87 -0.24
N TYR A 64 -15.93 -7.76 0.49
CA TYR A 64 -14.71 -8.41 0.03
C TYR A 64 -14.94 -9.91 -0.03
N ARG A 65 -14.29 -10.58 -0.98
CA ARG A 65 -14.38 -12.04 -1.09
C ARG A 65 -13.71 -12.74 0.09
N LYS A 66 -14.08 -14.01 0.31
CA LYS A 66 -13.56 -14.85 1.40
C LYS A 66 -12.03 -14.93 1.42
N GLU A 67 -11.39 -14.87 0.26
CA GLU A 67 -9.93 -14.91 0.13
C GLU A 67 -9.27 -13.70 0.80
N VAL A 68 -9.88 -12.52 0.72
CA VAL A 68 -9.40 -11.31 1.39
C VAL A 68 -9.50 -11.47 2.91
N HIS A 69 -10.66 -11.90 3.42
CA HIS A 69 -10.82 -12.19 4.85
C HIS A 69 -9.84 -13.27 5.36
N THR A 70 -9.61 -14.31 4.55
CA THR A 70 -8.63 -15.36 4.87
C THR A 70 -7.22 -14.78 4.95
N ALA A 71 -6.89 -13.86 4.06
CA ALA A 71 -5.60 -13.21 4.07
C ALA A 71 -5.43 -12.28 5.27
N VAL A 72 -6.42 -11.46 5.61
CA VAL A 72 -6.42 -10.64 6.85
C VAL A 72 -6.15 -11.51 8.08
N TRP A 73 -6.80 -12.66 8.19
CA TRP A 73 -6.53 -13.62 9.27
C TRP A 73 -5.07 -14.12 9.27
N ARG A 74 -4.50 -14.42 8.09
CA ARG A 74 -3.09 -14.82 7.96
C ARG A 74 -2.14 -13.69 8.32
N ILE A 75 -2.42 -12.45 7.95
CA ILE A 75 -1.62 -11.27 8.32
C ILE A 75 -1.52 -11.20 9.84
N ARG A 76 -2.64 -11.31 10.56
CA ARG A 76 -2.61 -11.31 12.03
C ARG A 76 -1.79 -12.47 12.60
N ALA A 77 -1.92 -13.66 12.03
CA ALA A 77 -1.14 -14.82 12.45
C ALA A 77 0.37 -14.65 12.26
N LEU A 78 0.80 -13.87 11.26
CA LEU A 78 2.21 -13.55 11.00
C LEU A 78 2.82 -12.56 12.01
N LYS A 79 1.98 -11.82 12.75
CA LYS A 79 2.41 -10.76 13.68
C LYS A 79 3.46 -9.82 13.04
N PRO A 80 3.13 -9.17 11.91
CA PRO A 80 4.04 -8.22 11.29
C PRO A 80 4.25 -7.02 12.19
N HIS A 81 5.36 -6.31 11.99
CA HIS A 81 5.59 -5.02 12.63
C HIS A 81 5.00 -3.87 11.82
N LEU A 82 4.73 -4.10 10.52
CA LEU A 82 4.23 -3.10 9.59
C LEU A 82 3.40 -3.77 8.49
N ILE A 83 2.32 -3.11 8.10
CA ILE A 83 1.58 -3.41 6.87
C ILE A 83 1.80 -2.26 5.90
N VAL A 84 2.03 -2.58 4.63
CA VAL A 84 2.09 -1.60 3.54
C VAL A 84 0.99 -1.94 2.54
N ILE A 85 0.08 -0.99 2.30
CA ILE A 85 -1.00 -1.10 1.30
C ILE A 85 -0.64 -0.23 0.11
N THR A 86 -0.42 -0.83 -1.06
CA THR A 86 0.10 -0.12 -2.24
C THR A 86 -1.00 0.32 -3.22
N GLY A 87 -2.17 0.68 -2.69
CA GLY A 87 -3.30 1.21 -3.45
C GLY A 87 -4.37 0.19 -3.82
N ASP A 88 -5.42 0.72 -4.46
CA ASP A 88 -6.59 0.01 -4.96
C ASP A 88 -7.29 -0.81 -3.87
N MET A 89 -7.56 -0.14 -2.75
CA MET A 89 -8.37 -0.69 -1.66
C MET A 89 -9.85 -0.75 -2.04
N VAL A 90 -10.38 0.34 -2.60
CA VAL A 90 -11.77 0.43 -3.10
C VAL A 90 -11.79 0.76 -4.59
N ALA A 91 -12.85 0.36 -5.30
CA ALA A 91 -13.04 0.64 -6.72
C ALA A 91 -13.98 1.83 -6.97
N GLY A 92 -13.50 3.05 -6.75
CA GLY A 92 -14.28 4.30 -6.74
C GLY A 92 -14.36 5.06 -8.06
N GLN A 93 -13.54 4.81 -9.09
CA GLN A 93 -13.49 5.62 -10.33
C GLN A 93 -14.73 5.53 -11.28
N ARG A 94 -15.96 5.61 -10.76
CA ARG A 94 -17.21 5.66 -11.51
C ARG A 94 -18.23 6.52 -10.78
N ALA A 95 -18.74 7.54 -11.45
CA ALA A 95 -19.74 8.44 -10.92
C ALA A 95 -21.01 7.71 -10.43
N GLY A 96 -21.59 8.23 -9.35
CA GLY A 96 -22.87 7.76 -8.79
C GLY A 96 -22.77 6.51 -7.91
N LEU A 97 -21.56 6.13 -7.48
CA LEU A 97 -21.37 5.08 -6.48
C LEU A 97 -21.45 5.63 -5.06
N ASP A 98 -21.73 4.73 -4.13
CA ASP A 98 -21.67 5.01 -2.69
C ASP A 98 -20.25 4.74 -2.17
N TYR A 99 -19.38 5.74 -2.33
CA TYR A 99 -17.98 5.65 -1.94
C TYR A 99 -17.79 5.46 -0.44
N GLU A 100 -18.64 6.08 0.39
CA GLU A 100 -18.56 5.95 1.84
C GLU A 100 -18.86 4.51 2.26
N GLY A 101 -19.91 3.89 1.73
CA GLY A 101 -20.19 2.49 2.02
C GLY A 101 -19.11 1.53 1.51
N MET A 102 -18.39 1.88 0.44
CA MET A 102 -17.22 1.10 0.00
C MET A 102 -16.05 1.17 0.99
N TRP A 103 -15.78 2.36 1.51
CA TRP A 103 -14.77 2.55 2.54
C TRP A 103 -15.18 1.95 3.89
N ASP A 104 -16.45 2.00 4.25
CA ASP A 104 -16.98 1.31 5.43
C ASP A 104 -16.76 -0.21 5.33
N ALA A 105 -16.98 -0.79 4.15
CA ALA A 105 -16.69 -2.18 3.90
C ALA A 105 -15.19 -2.51 3.99
N PHE A 106 -14.31 -1.61 3.52
CA PHE A 106 -12.86 -1.75 3.66
C PHE A 106 -12.45 -1.73 5.14
N ASP A 107 -13.04 -0.81 5.90
CA ASP A 107 -12.80 -0.64 7.31
C ASP A 107 -13.24 -1.86 8.11
N GLU A 108 -14.43 -2.41 7.83
CA GLU A 108 -14.93 -3.61 8.48
C GLU A 108 -14.09 -4.85 8.12
N ALA A 109 -13.78 -5.04 6.85
CA ALA A 109 -13.19 -6.28 6.36
C ALA A 109 -11.67 -6.37 6.58
N ILE A 110 -10.95 -5.25 6.50
CA ILE A 110 -9.47 -5.23 6.43
C ILE A 110 -8.86 -4.33 7.50
N ARG A 111 -9.17 -3.02 7.49
CA ARG A 111 -8.43 -2.05 8.31
C ARG A 111 -8.74 -2.19 9.81
N GLY A 112 -10.01 -2.37 10.16
CA GLY A 112 -10.47 -2.60 11.54
C GLY A 112 -9.84 -3.83 12.20
N PRO A 113 -9.88 -5.02 11.56
CA PRO A 113 -9.21 -6.21 12.09
C PRO A 113 -7.69 -6.09 12.26
N LEU A 114 -7.05 -5.11 11.62
CA LEU A 114 -5.60 -4.87 11.61
C LEU A 114 -5.22 -3.56 12.34
N ALA A 115 -6.15 -2.93 13.06
CA ALA A 115 -5.98 -1.61 13.66
C ALA A 115 -4.89 -1.52 14.74
N ASP A 116 -4.43 -2.66 15.25
CA ASP A 116 -3.34 -2.77 16.23
C ASP A 116 -1.94 -2.81 15.60
N ILE A 117 -1.83 -2.70 14.27
CA ILE A 117 -0.58 -2.75 13.52
C ILE A 117 -0.46 -1.46 12.68
N PRO A 118 0.70 -0.79 12.66
CA PRO A 118 0.87 0.40 11.83
C PRO A 118 0.71 0.05 10.34
N ILE A 119 -0.05 0.90 9.64
CA ILE A 119 -0.32 0.76 8.21
C ILE A 119 0.29 1.96 7.48
N LEU A 120 1.17 1.70 6.51
CA LEU A 120 1.58 2.69 5.52
C LEU A 120 0.75 2.48 4.25
N VAL A 121 0.30 3.56 3.63
CA VAL A 121 -0.56 3.51 2.45
C VAL A 121 0.05 4.30 1.29
N THR A 122 -0.21 3.83 0.08
CA THR A 122 -0.01 4.56 -1.17
C THR A 122 -1.33 4.64 -1.90
N PRO A 123 -1.72 5.80 -2.48
CA PRO A 123 -2.95 5.90 -3.25
C PRO A 123 -2.86 5.04 -4.52
N GLY A 124 -3.96 4.39 -4.87
CA GLY A 124 -4.17 3.72 -6.15
C GLY A 124 -5.00 4.58 -7.10
N ASN A 125 -5.04 4.21 -8.38
CA ASN A 125 -5.91 4.94 -9.29
C ASN A 125 -7.37 4.68 -8.97
N HIS A 126 -7.74 3.48 -8.49
CA HIS A 126 -9.13 3.15 -8.25
C HIS A 126 -9.75 3.87 -7.05
N ASP A 127 -8.94 4.27 -6.07
CA ASP A 127 -9.40 4.85 -4.80
C ASP A 127 -9.02 6.32 -4.61
N ALA A 128 -8.03 6.84 -5.34
CA ALA A 128 -7.53 8.20 -5.12
C ALA A 128 -6.87 8.86 -6.34
N SER A 129 -7.39 8.62 -7.56
CA SER A 129 -6.76 9.16 -8.77
C SER A 129 -6.64 10.69 -8.81
N GLU A 130 -5.48 11.18 -9.25
CA GLU A 130 -5.19 12.60 -9.47
C GLU A 130 -5.98 13.27 -10.63
N TYR A 131 -6.67 12.52 -11.50
CA TYR A 131 -7.47 13.17 -12.55
C TYR A 131 -8.66 13.92 -11.93
N SER A 132 -8.90 15.16 -12.39
CA SER A 132 -9.96 16.04 -11.88
C SER A 132 -11.38 15.46 -11.91
N ALA A 133 -11.60 14.42 -12.73
CA ALA A 133 -12.88 13.70 -12.75
C ALA A 133 -13.14 12.87 -11.48
N TYR A 134 -12.13 12.68 -10.63
CA TYR A 134 -12.16 11.82 -9.43
C TYR A 134 -11.75 12.57 -8.15
N GLU A 135 -11.88 13.91 -8.14
CA GLU A 135 -11.51 14.75 -7.00
C GLU A 135 -12.29 14.38 -5.74
N ALA A 136 -13.59 14.04 -5.87
CA ALA A 136 -14.42 13.63 -4.75
C ALA A 136 -13.92 12.32 -4.10
N GLU A 137 -13.57 11.32 -4.91
CA GLU A 137 -12.98 10.06 -4.44
C GLU A 137 -11.66 10.30 -3.71
N ARG A 138 -10.82 11.19 -4.26
CA ARG A 138 -9.54 11.57 -3.68
C ARG A 138 -9.69 12.33 -2.35
N ASP A 139 -10.69 13.19 -2.23
CA ASP A 139 -11.03 13.87 -0.97
C ASP A 139 -11.51 12.89 0.10
N ILE A 140 -12.33 11.91 -0.29
CA ILE A 140 -12.78 10.85 0.63
C ILE A 140 -11.58 9.99 1.06
N TYR A 141 -10.67 9.63 0.15
CA TYR A 141 -9.44 8.92 0.50
C TYR A 141 -8.63 9.68 1.57
N ARG A 142 -8.40 10.99 1.38
CA ARG A 142 -7.71 11.83 2.39
C ARG A 142 -8.44 11.77 3.73
N GLN A 143 -9.75 12.04 3.73
CA GLN A 143 -10.57 12.04 4.95
C GLN A 143 -10.55 10.68 5.67
N ARG A 144 -10.57 9.57 4.94
CA ARG A 144 -10.56 8.22 5.52
C ARG A 144 -9.26 7.90 6.23
N TRP A 145 -8.13 8.41 5.75
CA TRP A 145 -6.83 8.24 6.39
C TRP A 145 -6.56 9.28 7.49
N ASP A 146 -7.02 10.52 7.33
CA ASP A 146 -6.92 11.56 8.38
C ASP A 146 -7.75 11.22 9.62
N ASN A 147 -8.88 10.55 9.44
CA ASN A 147 -9.78 10.12 10.54
C ASN A 147 -9.41 8.75 11.13
N TRP A 148 -8.23 8.23 10.83
CA TRP A 148 -7.71 6.97 11.34
C TRP A 148 -6.45 7.20 12.17
N PRO A 149 -6.10 6.31 13.13
CA PRO A 149 -4.82 6.40 13.83
C PRO A 149 -3.67 6.63 12.85
N SER A 150 -2.91 7.69 13.11
CA SER A 150 -1.76 8.03 12.30
C SER A 150 -0.72 6.93 12.43
N PRO A 151 0.03 6.58 11.37
CA PRO A 151 1.14 5.64 11.52
C PRO A 151 2.15 6.11 12.57
N ALA A 152 2.30 7.43 12.75
CA ALA A 152 3.16 8.04 13.76
C ALA A 152 2.68 7.84 15.21
N ASP A 153 1.43 7.39 15.42
CA ASP A 153 0.91 7.06 16.75
C ASP A 153 1.47 5.72 17.26
N PHE A 154 2.11 4.93 16.39
CA PHE A 154 2.72 3.64 16.73
C PHE A 154 4.21 3.81 17.04
N GLU A 155 4.66 3.17 18.12
CA GLU A 155 6.06 3.20 18.52
C GLU A 155 6.98 2.68 17.40
N GLY A 156 8.06 3.42 17.14
CA GLY A 156 9.06 3.04 16.14
C GLY A 156 8.69 3.38 14.70
N VAL A 157 7.60 4.11 14.49
CA VAL A 157 7.21 4.71 13.20
C VAL A 157 7.35 6.23 13.28
N GLU A 158 8.09 6.80 12.33
CA GLU A 158 8.26 8.25 12.19
C GLU A 158 7.88 8.66 10.77
N ILE A 159 6.88 9.52 10.61
CA ILE A 159 6.61 10.19 9.33
C ILE A 159 7.63 11.32 9.16
N LEU A 160 8.45 11.23 8.12
CA LEU A 160 9.50 12.21 7.84
C LEU A 160 8.88 13.49 7.26
N PRO A 161 9.45 14.67 7.56
CA PRO A 161 8.94 15.94 7.03
C PRO A 161 9.09 16.04 5.51
N GLY A 162 8.26 16.87 4.87
CA GLY A 162 8.34 17.17 3.44
C GLY A 162 7.38 16.40 2.54
N GLY A 163 6.51 15.55 3.10
CA GLY A 163 5.44 14.87 2.37
C GLY A 163 4.03 15.43 2.65
N ASP A 164 3.07 14.99 1.85
CA ASP A 164 1.62 15.17 2.01
C ASP A 164 0.99 13.77 2.22
N TYR A 165 1.14 13.23 3.44
CA TYR A 165 0.44 11.99 3.81
C TYR A 165 -1.09 12.21 3.69
N PRO A 166 -1.87 11.26 3.12
CA PRO A 166 -1.52 9.90 2.70
C PRO A 166 -1.08 9.73 1.23
N PHE A 167 -0.80 10.80 0.48
CA PHE A 167 -0.54 10.75 -0.97
C PHE A 167 0.92 10.48 -1.31
N HIS A 168 1.83 11.28 -0.77
CA HIS A 168 3.27 11.10 -0.96
C HIS A 168 4.01 11.47 0.30
N TYR A 169 4.89 10.60 0.78
CA TYR A 169 5.61 10.83 2.03
C TYR A 169 6.75 9.83 2.17
N ALA A 170 7.62 10.08 3.14
CA ALA A 170 8.57 9.08 3.61
C ALA A 170 8.31 8.76 5.08
N ALA A 171 8.51 7.50 5.46
CA ALA A 171 8.36 7.04 6.83
C ALA A 171 9.56 6.18 7.22
N ARG A 172 10.09 6.39 8.42
CA ARG A 172 11.08 5.53 9.03
C ARG A 172 10.39 4.52 9.94
N VAL A 173 10.70 3.24 9.74
CA VAL A 173 10.22 2.15 10.60
C VAL A 173 11.42 1.29 10.99
N GLY A 174 11.85 1.43 12.25
CA GLY A 174 13.12 0.87 12.71
C GLY A 174 14.30 1.29 11.81
N PRO A 175 15.08 0.35 11.24
CA PRO A 175 16.24 0.67 10.39
C PRO A 175 15.87 1.03 8.94
N ALA A 176 14.61 0.86 8.53
CA ALA A 176 14.19 1.02 7.14
C ALA A 176 13.49 2.37 6.90
N VAL A 177 13.65 2.90 5.70
CA VAL A 177 12.87 4.06 5.20
C VAL A 177 11.97 3.55 4.08
N PHE A 178 10.68 3.86 4.19
CA PHE A 178 9.65 3.59 3.20
C PHE A 178 9.30 4.92 2.53
N VAL A 179 9.11 4.89 1.21
CA VAL A 179 8.72 6.06 0.42
C VAL A 179 7.45 5.71 -0.34
N SER A 180 6.41 6.51 -0.13
CA SER A 180 5.15 6.46 -0.86
C SER A 180 5.15 7.61 -1.86
N LEU A 181 4.79 7.31 -3.10
CA LEU A 181 4.71 8.28 -4.20
C LEU A 181 3.29 8.24 -4.76
N ASP A 182 2.71 9.41 -5.03
CA ASP A 182 1.48 9.50 -5.77
C ASP A 182 1.78 9.38 -7.27
N ALA A 183 1.55 8.18 -7.78
CA ALA A 183 1.72 7.82 -9.18
C ALA A 183 0.39 7.47 -9.84
N THR A 184 -0.72 8.07 -9.38
CA THR A 184 -2.08 7.74 -9.84
C THR A 184 -2.47 8.44 -11.15
N ALA A 185 -1.65 9.37 -11.64
CA ALA A 185 -1.72 9.94 -12.98
C ALA A 185 -0.62 9.40 -13.91
N ARG A 186 -0.87 9.46 -15.22
CA ARG A 186 0.17 9.18 -16.22
C ARG A 186 1.04 10.42 -16.42
N GLY A 187 2.36 10.24 -16.35
CA GLY A 187 3.30 11.31 -16.65
C GLY A 187 4.53 11.28 -15.77
N ALA A 188 5.25 12.41 -15.74
CA ALA A 188 6.26 12.63 -14.72
C ALA A 188 5.55 12.89 -13.38
N LEU A 189 6.16 12.42 -12.29
CA LEU A 189 5.74 12.79 -10.94
C LEU A 189 5.75 14.31 -10.78
N ASP A 190 4.89 14.80 -9.89
CA ASP A 190 4.89 16.21 -9.52
C ASP A 190 6.31 16.68 -9.10
N SER A 191 6.63 17.94 -9.33
CA SER A 191 7.94 18.51 -8.95
C SER A 191 8.23 18.44 -7.45
N GLU A 192 7.20 18.47 -6.61
CA GLU A 192 7.35 18.36 -5.15
C GLU A 192 7.79 16.95 -4.74
N GLN A 193 7.27 15.91 -5.40
CA GLN A 193 7.61 14.51 -5.13
C GLN A 193 9.00 14.08 -5.62
N ARG A 194 9.68 14.92 -6.40
CA ARG A 194 11.00 14.62 -7.00
C ARG A 194 12.19 15.18 -6.22
N GLN A 195 11.94 15.92 -5.14
CA GLN A 195 12.93 16.59 -4.30
C GLN A 195 13.18 15.80 -3.02
#